data_AF-A0AAU7TF27-F1
#
_entry.id   AF-A0AAU7TF27-F1
#
_cell.length_a   1.000
_cell.length_b   1.000
_cell.length_c   1.000
_cell.angle_alpha   90.00
_cell.angle_beta   90.00
_cell.angle_gamma   90.00
#
_symmetry.space_group_name_H-M   'P 1'
#
loop_
_entity.id
_entity.type
_entity.pdbx_description
1 polymer ?
#
loop_
_entity_poly.entity_id
_entity_poly.type
_entity_poly.pdbx_seq_one_letter_code
_entity_poly.pdbx_strand_id
1 'polypeptide(L)' 'MNESQLHARVFRTAHEWYADVDDELDPQPDNPLWWGSYTTQQAALQAACDHLATLDHAS' A
#
# COMPACT_ATOMS: atom_id res chain seq x y z
N MET A 1 21.37 -11.13 4.11
CA MET A 1 20.30 -10.92 3.12
C MET A 1 19.19 -10.27 3.92
N ASN A 2 19.04 -8.95 3.83
CA ASN A 2 17.94 -8.30 4.51
C ASN A 2 16.68 -8.72 3.75
N GLU A 3 15.77 -9.40 4.44
CA GLU A 3 14.43 -9.66 3.91
C GLU A 3 13.72 -8.31 3.91
N SER A 4 13.53 -7.74 2.73
CA SER A 4 12.78 -6.51 2.55
C SER A 4 11.34 -6.77 2.97
N GLN A 5 10.97 -6.33 4.17
CA GLN A 5 9.61 -6.44 4.68
C GLN A 5 8.76 -5.39 3.96
N LEU A 6 7.95 -5.82 3.00
CA LEU A 6 6.97 -4.98 2.34
C LEU A 6 5.71 -4.87 3.23
N HIS A 7 5.20 -3.65 3.44
CA HIS A 7 3.95 -3.43 4.18
C HIS A 7 2.88 -2.81 3.30
N ALA A 8 1.65 -3.31 3.43
CA ALA A 8 0.47 -2.63 2.92
C ALA A 8 -0.19 -1.84 4.04
N ARG A 9 -0.63 -0.62 3.72
CA ARG A 9 -1.34 0.28 4.62
C ARG A 9 -2.59 0.81 3.93
N VAL A 10 -3.64 1.01 4.73
CA VAL A 10 -4.89 1.61 4.26
C VAL A 10 -5.23 2.80 5.15
N PHE A 11 -5.44 3.95 4.52
CA PHE A 11 -5.75 5.20 5.20
C PHE A 11 -7.14 5.67 4.83
N ARG A 12 -7.83 6.36 5.76
CA ARG A 12 -9.10 7.01 5.50
C ARG A 12 -8.94 8.51 5.65
N THR A 13 -9.23 9.27 4.60
CA THR A 13 -9.29 10.74 4.64
C THR A 13 -10.59 11.22 4.01
N ALA A 14 -11.21 12.26 4.60
CA ALA A 14 -12.51 12.82 4.21
C ALA A 14 -13.63 11.77 4.00
N HIS A 15 -13.73 11.21 2.79
CA HIS A 15 -14.76 10.26 2.37
C HIS A 15 -14.22 9.05 1.60
N GLU A 16 -12.90 8.94 1.44
CA GLU A 16 -12.26 7.90 0.63
C GLU A 16 -11.29 7.07 1.47
N TRP A 17 -11.02 5.87 0.94
CA TRP A 17 -10.00 4.95 1.42
C TRP A 17 -8.84 4.95 0.43
N TYR A 18 -7.62 5.00 0.92
CA TYR A 18 -6.43 5.04 0.09
C TYR A 18 -5.54 3.85 0.40
N ALA A 19 -4.99 3.25 -0.65
CA ALA A 19 -4.03 2.15 -0.55
C ALA A 19 -2.60 2.70 -0.66
N ASP A 20 -1.73 2.24 0.22
CA ASP A 20 -0.31 2.56 0.24
C ASP A 20 0.48 1.25 0.44
N VAL A 21 1.60 1.13 -0.25
CA VAL A 21 2.51 -0.02 -0.14
C VAL A 21 3.91 0.55 0.03
N ASP A 22 4.56 0.20 1.16
CA ASP A 22 5.93 0.63 1.46
C ASP A 22 6.86 0.24 0.31
N ASP A 23 7.64 1.19 -0.20
CA ASP A 23 8.91 0.88 -0.83
C ASP A 23 10.03 0.89 0.23
N GLU A 24 11.16 0.27 -0.06
CA GLU A 24 12.28 0.17 0.89
C GLU A 24 12.89 1.53 1.28
N LEU A 25 12.51 2.62 0.60
CA LEU A 25 13.13 3.94 0.68
C LEU A 25 12.33 4.92 1.54
N ASP A 26 11.04 4.70 1.79
CA ASP A 26 10.19 5.61 2.56
C ASP A 26 9.23 4.90 3.54
N PRO A 27 9.72 4.41 4.69
CA PRO A 27 8.91 3.70 5.68
C PRO A 27 7.92 4.59 6.46
N GLN A 28 7.70 5.87 6.09
CA GLN A 28 7.00 6.84 6.93
C GLN A 28 5.92 7.69 6.21
N PRO A 29 4.89 8.11 6.96
CA PRO A 29 3.60 8.54 6.40
C PRO A 29 3.58 9.99 5.89
N ASP A 30 4.73 10.66 5.83
CA ASP A 30 4.81 12.07 5.44
C ASP A 30 4.74 12.25 3.92
N ASN A 31 5.10 11.21 3.16
CA ASN A 31 5.03 11.20 1.69
C ASN A 31 4.51 9.86 1.14
N PRO A 32 3.24 9.51 1.43
CA PRO A 32 2.67 8.23 1.01
C PRO A 32 2.61 8.11 -0.52
N LEU A 33 2.97 6.92 -1.02
CA LEU A 33 2.81 6.57 -2.42
C LEU A 33 1.42 5.94 -2.62
N TRP A 34 0.43 6.79 -2.91
CA TRP A 34 -0.94 6.34 -3.07
C TRP A 34 -1.13 5.50 -4.34
N TRP A 35 -1.59 4.26 -4.16
CA TRP A 35 -1.93 3.33 -5.25
C TRP A 35 -3.40 3.39 -5.68
N GLY A 36 -4.15 4.39 -5.21
CA GLY A 36 -5.53 4.67 -5.63
C GLY A 36 -6.40 5.24 -4.51
N SER A 37 -7.62 5.64 -4.87
CA SER A 37 -8.70 5.99 -3.94
C SER A 37 -9.91 5.07 -4.15
N TYR A 38 -10.57 4.70 -3.06
CA TYR A 38 -11.60 3.68 -3.03
C TYR A 38 -12.77 4.10 -2.13
N THR A 39 -13.97 3.68 -2.52
CA THR A 39 -15.19 3.96 -1.74
C THR A 39 -15.32 3.08 -0.50
N THR A 40 -14.62 1.94 -0.43
CA THR A 40 -14.66 1.02 0.71
C THR A 40 -13.26 0.63 1.18
N GLN A 41 -13.14 0.36 2.48
CA GLN A 41 -11.90 -0.14 3.08
C GLN A 41 -11.45 -1.45 2.44
N GLN A 42 -12.40 -2.34 2.16
CA GLN A 42 -12.12 -3.64 1.58
C GLN A 42 -11.51 -3.52 0.19
N ALA A 43 -12.00 -2.60 -0.65
CA ALA A 43 -11.45 -2.37 -1.97
C ALA A 43 -10.01 -1.81 -1.91
N ALA A 44 -9.75 -0.87 -0.99
CA ALA A 44 -8.40 -0.35 -0.77
C ALA A 44 -7.43 -1.43 -0.28
N LEU A 45 -7.87 -2.28 0.66
CA LEU A 45 -7.05 -3.37 1.18
C LEU A 45 -6.75 -4.41 0.09
N GLN A 46 -7.75 -4.80 -0.70
CA GLN A 46 -7.55 -5.75 -1.79
C GLN A 46 -6.54 -5.21 -2.79
N ALA A 47 -6.65 -3.95 -3.19
CA ALA A 47 -5.72 -3.34 -4.13
C ALA A 47 -4.28 -3.28 -3.58
N ALA A 48 -4.11 -2.96 -2.29
CA ALA A 48 -2.78 -2.97 -1.66
C ALA A 48 -2.17 -4.38 -1.65
N CYS A 49 -2.96 -5.41 -1.33
CA CYS A 49 -2.52 -6.80 -1.36
C CYS A 49 -2.19 -7.29 -2.78
N ASP A 50 -3.01 -6.93 -3.78
CA ASP A 50 -2.77 -7.28 -5.18
C ASP A 50 -1.44 -6.66 -5.65
N HIS A 51 -1.17 -5.41 -5.29
CA HIS A 51 0.07 -4.74 -5.63
C HIS A 51 1.29 -5.39 -4.96
N LEU A 52 1.20 -5.71 -3.66
CA LEU A 52 2.23 -6.47 -2.95
C LEU A 52 2.56 -7.80 -3.66
N ALA A 53 1.54 -8.54 -4.08
CA ALA A 53 1.74 -9.79 -4.81
C ALA A 53 2.49 -9.59 -6.14
N THR A 54 2.26 -8.47 -6.84
CA THR A 54 3.02 -8.17 -8.06
C THR A 54 4.50 -7.88 -7.79
N LEU A 55 4.82 -7.29 -6.64
CA LEU A 55 6.20 -7.00 -6.24
C LEU A 55 6.93 -8.29 -5.82
N ASP A 56 6.28 -9.14 -5.03
CA ASP A 56 6.81 -10.45 -4.60
C ASP A 56 7.10 -11.39 -5.80
N HIS A 57 6.23 -11.37 -6.81
CA HIS A 57 6.43 -12.15 -8.03
C HIS A 57 7.46 -11.57 -9.00
N ALA A 58 7.91 -10.33 -8.80
CA ALA A 58 8.91 -9.67 -9.66
C ALA A 58 10.36 -9.81 -9.14
N SER A 59 10.55 -10.34 -7.94
CA SER A 59 11.83 -10.56 -7.26
C SER A 59 12.48 -11.92 -7.48
#